data_AF-A0A1R7Q8E6-F1
#
_entry.id   AF-A0A1R7Q8E6-F1
#
_cell.length_a   1.000
_cell.length_b   1.000
_cell.length_c   1.000
_cell.angle_alpha   90.00
_cell.angle_beta   90.00
_cell.angle_gamma   90.00
#
_symmetry.space_group_name_H-M   'P 1'
#
loop_
_entity.id
_entity.type
_entity.pdbx_description
1 polymer ?
#
loop_
_entity_poly.entity_id
_entity_poly.type
_entity_poly.pdbx_seq_one_letter_code
_entity_poly.pdbx_strand_id
1 'polypeptide(L)'
;MTNQTFIGSESTWANACVGDNGQPNYIEYSKGYSKAANLLLNNVLNTRGKEVDLYIYPICFNMRHSIELRIKGAIQEITELAKIKNEKLPSFDLAGSHDIGNIWRYFKENLKILDIRFKMLNDKLDATIVDIAEIDSTGQTFRYPFNNENKKHLIDQKIINCAILKTRFSELEKNLDDLIHLIDLLIDEYKLGTFTSKLSRAQIFNFAKLLPSYHEWSETSFKEIKEDLKLKYNLSNNDFSKIVNHIKNNYELSYKIGLNKNLAFLSDSDILEACDIWVTYFEPKFRELYNHTDLVSEDNSSDQIEEWIKISELHKKV
;
A
#
# COMPACT_ATOMS: atom_id res chain seq x y z
N MET A 1 19.28 42.35 -1.91
CA MET A 1 18.48 42.66 -0.70
C MET A 1 18.21 41.36 0.01
N THR A 2 18.50 41.30 1.31
CA THR A 2 18.16 40.15 2.16
C THR A 2 16.64 40.18 2.41
N ASN A 3 15.96 39.04 2.24
CA ASN A 3 14.55 38.91 2.59
C ASN A 3 14.38 39.24 4.09
N GLN A 4 13.38 40.03 4.47
CA GLN A 4 13.11 40.40 5.87
C GLN A 4 11.87 39.71 6.45
N THR A 5 11.05 39.09 5.61
CA THR A 5 9.78 38.47 6.00
C THR A 5 9.93 36.95 6.20
N PHE A 6 10.66 36.29 5.31
CA PHE A 6 10.84 34.83 5.30
C PHE A 6 12.27 34.50 5.73
N ILE A 7 12.55 34.67 7.03
CA ILE A 7 13.85 34.41 7.67
C ILE A 7 13.67 33.56 8.92
N GLY A 8 14.70 32.81 9.30
CA GLY A 8 14.78 32.20 10.63
C GLY A 8 15.12 33.23 11.70
N SER A 9 14.53 33.09 12.89
CA SER A 9 14.78 33.99 14.03
C SER A 9 14.66 33.23 15.36
N GLU A 10 15.05 33.88 16.46
CA GLU A 10 14.52 33.50 17.76
C GLU A 10 13.03 33.88 17.88
N SER A 11 12.21 33.11 18.59
CA SER A 11 12.54 31.84 19.24
C SER A 11 12.66 30.67 18.25
N THR A 12 13.72 29.87 18.33
CA THR A 12 13.99 28.78 17.36
C THR A 12 12.86 27.75 17.21
N TRP A 13 12.05 27.50 18.23
CA TRP A 13 10.90 26.58 18.15
C TRP A 13 9.80 27.04 17.18
N ALA A 14 9.78 28.33 16.81
CA ALA A 14 8.87 28.89 15.83
C ALA A 14 9.43 28.87 14.39
N ASN A 15 10.66 28.40 14.19
CA ASN A 15 11.24 28.23 12.87
C ASN A 15 10.79 26.91 12.22
N ALA A 16 10.48 26.96 10.93
CA ALA A 16 10.25 25.77 10.11
C ALA A 16 11.44 25.52 9.17
N CYS A 17 11.86 24.27 9.03
CA CYS A 17 12.82 23.86 8.02
C CYS A 17 12.10 23.68 6.67
N VAL A 18 12.50 24.44 5.66
CA VAL A 18 11.89 24.44 4.31
C VAL A 18 12.95 24.26 3.23
N GLY A 19 12.53 23.96 2.00
CA GLY A 19 13.44 23.73 0.87
C GLY A 19 14.40 22.57 1.15
N ASP A 20 15.65 22.71 0.72
CA ASP A 20 16.67 21.65 0.88
C ASP A 20 17.00 21.32 2.34
N ASN A 21 16.67 22.20 3.30
CA ASN A 21 16.91 21.93 4.71
C ASN A 21 15.86 20.97 5.32
N GLY A 22 14.62 21.00 4.80
CA GLY A 22 13.56 20.08 5.23
C GLY A 22 13.34 18.91 4.26
N GLN A 23 13.71 19.09 2.98
CA GLN A 23 13.44 18.21 1.84
C GLN A 23 12.00 17.65 1.78
N PRO A 24 10.96 18.47 2.00
CA PRO A 24 9.59 17.96 2.03
C PRO A 24 9.11 17.44 0.68
N ASN A 25 8.47 16.26 0.67
CA ASN A 25 7.87 15.64 -0.51
C ASN A 25 6.36 15.98 -0.66
N TYR A 26 5.75 15.51 -1.76
CA TYR A 26 4.32 15.74 -2.04
C TYR A 26 3.40 15.28 -0.90
N ILE A 27 3.69 14.15 -0.27
CA ILE A 27 2.89 13.60 0.84
C ILE A 27 2.98 14.51 2.06
N GLU A 28 4.15 15.05 2.39
CA GLU A 28 4.33 15.95 3.53
C GLU A 28 3.59 17.29 3.33
N TYR A 29 3.71 17.89 2.13
CA TYR A 29 2.92 19.08 1.80
C TYR A 29 1.42 18.79 1.91
N SER A 30 0.96 17.67 1.36
CA SER A 30 -0.45 17.31 1.39
C SER A 30 -0.99 17.19 2.83
N LYS A 31 -0.22 16.59 3.74
CA LYS A 31 -0.58 16.46 5.16
C LYS A 31 -0.71 17.83 5.82
N GLY A 32 0.11 18.81 5.45
CA GLY A 32 -0.03 20.20 5.90
C GLY A 32 -1.37 20.81 5.51
N TYR A 33 -1.74 20.72 4.23
CA TYR A 33 -3.02 21.23 3.73
C TYR A 33 -4.23 20.51 4.35
N SER A 34 -4.16 19.18 4.45
CA SER A 34 -5.14 18.35 5.17
C SER A 34 -5.34 18.81 6.62
N LYS A 35 -4.25 19.03 7.36
CA LYS A 35 -4.31 19.51 8.76
C LYS A 35 -4.94 20.89 8.85
N ALA A 36 -4.59 21.81 7.94
CA ALA A 36 -5.17 23.15 7.89
C ALA A 36 -6.69 23.11 7.62
N ALA A 37 -7.13 22.34 6.62
CA ALA A 37 -8.55 22.13 6.33
C ALA A 37 -9.31 21.59 7.56
N ASN A 38 -8.76 20.56 8.20
CA ASN A 38 -9.37 19.94 9.37
C ASN A 38 -9.44 20.88 10.58
N LEU A 39 -8.41 21.71 10.80
CA LEU A 39 -8.41 22.71 11.87
C LEU A 39 -9.53 23.74 11.66
N LEU A 40 -9.67 24.25 10.45
CA LEU A 40 -10.72 25.21 10.09
C LEU A 40 -12.12 24.58 10.18
N LEU A 41 -12.30 23.37 9.66
CA LEU A 41 -13.55 22.61 9.78
C LEU A 41 -13.95 22.40 11.23
N ASN A 42 -13.01 21.94 12.07
CA ASN A 42 -13.28 21.72 13.49
C ASN A 42 -13.66 23.05 14.19
N ASN A 43 -12.99 24.15 13.86
CA ASN A 43 -13.33 25.48 14.40
C ASN A 43 -14.77 25.87 14.03
N VAL A 44 -15.15 25.77 12.76
CA VAL A 44 -16.50 26.08 12.28
C VAL A 44 -17.54 25.22 13.00
N LEU A 45 -17.31 23.91 13.12
CA LEU A 45 -18.25 22.99 13.76
C LEU A 45 -18.38 23.26 15.27
N ASN A 46 -17.26 23.46 15.97
CA ASN A 46 -17.25 23.70 17.42
C ASN A 46 -17.86 25.05 17.80
N THR A 47 -17.77 26.04 16.91
CA THR A 47 -18.35 27.38 17.11
C THR A 47 -19.76 27.51 16.54
N ARG A 48 -20.39 26.40 16.13
CA ARG A 48 -21.74 26.36 15.52
C ARG A 48 -21.88 27.29 14.31
N GLY A 49 -20.89 27.29 13.42
CA GLY A 49 -20.94 28.00 12.15
C GLY A 49 -20.41 29.43 12.20
N LYS A 50 -19.72 29.85 13.27
CA LYS A 50 -19.14 31.19 13.33
C LYS A 50 -18.14 31.38 12.18
N GLU A 51 -18.34 32.45 11.42
CA GLU A 51 -17.50 32.82 10.25
C GLU A 51 -17.44 31.72 9.17
N VAL A 52 -18.45 30.84 9.08
CA VAL A 52 -18.49 29.75 8.10
C VAL A 52 -18.31 30.25 6.67
N ASP A 53 -18.90 31.38 6.31
CA ASP A 53 -18.80 31.97 4.97
C ASP A 53 -17.39 32.46 4.63
N LEU A 54 -16.60 32.85 5.64
CA LEU A 54 -15.19 33.24 5.46
C LEU A 54 -14.30 32.01 5.33
N TYR A 55 -14.58 30.95 6.08
CA TYR A 55 -13.73 29.76 6.13
C TYR A 55 -14.04 28.73 5.05
N ILE A 56 -15.23 28.74 4.43
CA ILE A 56 -15.62 27.69 3.48
C ILE A 56 -14.68 27.60 2.28
N TYR A 57 -14.27 28.72 1.72
CA TYR A 57 -13.35 28.79 0.58
C TYR A 57 -11.94 28.24 0.91
N PRO A 58 -11.23 28.71 1.96
CA PRO A 58 -9.94 28.14 2.32
C PRO A 58 -10.03 26.68 2.79
N ILE A 59 -11.13 26.25 3.43
CA ILE A 59 -11.36 24.83 3.75
C ILE A 59 -11.33 24.00 2.47
N CYS A 60 -12.18 24.33 1.51
CA CYS A 60 -12.32 23.57 0.27
C CYS A 60 -11.03 23.61 -0.57
N PHE A 61 -10.36 24.76 -0.65
CA PHE A 61 -9.07 24.88 -1.33
C PHE A 61 -8.01 23.96 -0.72
N ASN A 62 -7.86 23.98 0.61
CA ASN A 62 -6.89 23.13 1.32
C ASN A 62 -7.21 21.64 1.14
N MET A 63 -8.49 21.25 1.22
CA MET A 63 -8.92 19.87 0.96
C MET A 63 -8.53 19.43 -0.45
N ARG A 64 -8.94 20.21 -1.47
CA ARG A 64 -8.68 19.91 -2.88
C ARG A 64 -7.18 19.82 -3.17
N HIS A 65 -6.39 20.75 -2.64
CA HIS A 65 -4.95 20.75 -2.90
C HIS A 65 -4.22 19.63 -2.17
N SER A 66 -4.63 19.26 -0.95
CA SER A 66 -4.15 18.06 -0.27
C SER A 66 -4.33 16.82 -1.15
N ILE A 67 -5.52 16.65 -1.74
CA ILE A 67 -5.82 15.47 -2.57
C ILE A 67 -4.98 15.47 -3.85
N GLU A 68 -4.85 16.59 -4.56
CA GLU A 68 -3.98 16.69 -5.74
C GLU A 68 -2.55 16.21 -5.42
N LEU A 69 -1.97 16.73 -4.34
CA LEU A 69 -0.59 16.40 -3.96
C LEU A 69 -0.46 14.93 -3.54
N ARG A 70 -1.43 14.37 -2.81
CA ARG A 70 -1.43 12.94 -2.46
C ARG A 70 -1.46 12.05 -3.70
N ILE A 71 -2.32 12.36 -4.67
CA ILE A 71 -2.40 11.58 -5.90
C ILE A 71 -1.11 11.74 -6.72
N LYS A 72 -0.53 12.95 -6.79
CA LYS A 72 0.78 13.18 -7.45
C LYS A 72 1.89 12.37 -6.80
N GLY A 73 1.97 12.37 -5.47
CA GLY A 73 2.92 11.54 -4.72
C GLY A 73 2.69 10.05 -4.99
N ALA A 74 1.44 9.58 -4.92
CA ALA A 74 1.11 8.19 -5.23
C ALA A 74 1.47 7.79 -6.67
N ILE A 75 1.35 8.70 -7.66
CA ILE A 75 1.78 8.46 -9.04
C ILE A 75 3.30 8.18 -9.11
N GLN A 76 4.11 8.90 -8.32
CA GLN A 76 5.55 8.65 -8.25
C GLN A 76 5.85 7.26 -7.73
N GLU A 77 5.15 6.82 -6.67
CA GLU A 77 5.34 5.50 -6.08
C GLU A 77 4.89 4.36 -7.02
N ILE A 78 3.74 4.49 -7.69
CA ILE A 78 3.29 3.43 -8.63
C ILE A 78 4.18 3.35 -9.87
N THR A 79 4.91 4.42 -10.21
CA THR A 79 5.90 4.38 -11.28
C THR A 79 7.06 3.45 -10.90
N GLU A 80 7.43 3.39 -9.62
CA GLU A 80 8.41 2.42 -9.12
C GLU A 80 7.87 1.00 -9.17
N LEU A 81 6.62 0.80 -8.72
CA LEU A 81 5.95 -0.51 -8.83
C LEU A 81 5.89 -1.01 -10.29
N ALA A 82 5.60 -0.12 -11.24
CA ALA A 82 5.59 -0.44 -12.66
C ALA A 82 6.96 -0.88 -13.16
N LYS A 83 8.05 -0.20 -12.78
CA LYS A 83 9.42 -0.60 -13.14
C LYS A 83 9.76 -1.99 -12.60
N ILE A 84 9.42 -2.28 -11.35
CA ILE A 84 9.66 -3.60 -10.74
C ILE A 84 8.95 -4.70 -11.54
N LYS A 85 7.72 -4.44 -11.99
CA LYS A 85 6.94 -5.36 -12.82
C LYS A 85 7.35 -5.37 -14.30
N ASN A 86 8.28 -4.51 -14.71
CA ASN A 86 8.63 -4.26 -16.11
C ASN A 86 7.40 -3.86 -16.97
N GLU A 87 6.47 -3.12 -16.37
CA GLU A 87 5.28 -2.57 -17.01
C GLU A 87 5.53 -1.13 -17.46
N LYS A 88 5.04 -0.77 -18.65
CA LYS A 88 5.18 0.58 -19.19
C LYS A 88 3.90 1.37 -18.98
N LEU A 89 3.94 2.34 -18.08
CA LEU A 89 2.84 3.29 -17.91
C LEU A 89 2.78 4.28 -19.09
N PRO A 90 1.59 4.75 -19.49
CA PRO A 90 1.46 5.81 -20.47
C PRO A 90 2.18 7.09 -20.02
N SER A 91 2.69 7.87 -20.96
CA SER A 91 3.29 9.17 -20.67
C SER A 91 2.24 10.13 -20.10
N PHE A 92 2.59 10.88 -19.07
CA PHE A 92 1.70 11.85 -18.43
C PHE A 92 2.53 13.02 -17.89
N ASP A 93 2.16 14.24 -18.26
CA ASP A 93 2.77 15.46 -17.71
C ASP A 93 2.26 15.72 -16.29
N LEU A 94 2.85 15.04 -15.32
CA LEU A 94 2.47 15.17 -13.91
C LEU A 94 2.78 16.56 -13.35
N ALA A 95 3.86 17.19 -13.84
CA ALA A 95 4.33 18.48 -13.33
C ALA A 95 3.42 19.63 -13.76
N GLY A 96 3.06 19.69 -15.05
CA GLY A 96 2.18 20.71 -15.60
C GLY A 96 0.68 20.44 -15.40
N SER A 97 0.29 19.18 -15.14
CA SER A 97 -1.11 18.86 -14.89
C SER A 97 -1.54 19.29 -13.50
N HIS A 98 -2.56 20.15 -13.45
CA HIS A 98 -3.24 20.55 -12.23
C HIS A 98 -4.72 20.16 -12.22
N ASP A 99 -5.22 19.55 -13.29
CA ASP A 99 -6.59 19.06 -13.33
C ASP A 99 -6.68 17.75 -12.53
N ILE A 100 -7.28 17.82 -11.34
CA ILE A 100 -7.36 16.67 -10.42
C ILE A 100 -8.16 15.52 -11.01
N GLY A 101 -9.12 15.79 -11.90
CA GLY A 101 -9.88 14.76 -12.61
C GLY A 101 -9.01 13.99 -13.60
N ASN A 102 -8.17 14.70 -14.36
CA ASN A 102 -7.21 14.07 -15.28
C ASN A 102 -6.11 13.30 -14.53
N ILE A 103 -5.57 13.87 -13.45
CA ILE A 103 -4.59 13.21 -12.59
C ILE A 103 -5.18 11.92 -12.00
N TRP A 104 -6.40 12.00 -11.45
CA TRP A 104 -7.08 10.85 -10.87
C TRP A 104 -7.41 9.77 -11.91
N ARG A 105 -7.87 10.17 -13.11
CA ARG A 105 -8.14 9.24 -14.21
C ARG A 105 -6.88 8.48 -14.62
N TYR A 106 -5.77 9.20 -14.80
CA TYR A 106 -4.48 8.57 -15.08
C TYR A 106 -4.10 7.59 -13.98
N PHE A 107 -4.16 8.00 -12.72
CA PHE A 107 -3.79 7.15 -11.60
C PHE A 107 -4.64 5.87 -11.53
N LYS A 108 -5.97 5.99 -11.55
CA LYS A 108 -6.89 4.85 -11.38
C LYS A 108 -6.82 3.84 -12.53
N GLU A 109 -6.55 4.30 -13.75
CA GLU A 109 -6.40 3.42 -14.91
C GLU A 109 -5.12 2.59 -14.82
N ASN A 110 -4.02 3.21 -14.39
CA ASN A 110 -2.73 2.52 -14.22
C ASN A 110 -2.74 1.53 -13.06
N LEU A 111 -3.39 1.85 -11.94
CA LEU A 111 -3.49 0.94 -10.80
C LEU A 111 -4.13 -0.42 -11.16
N LYS A 112 -5.13 -0.41 -12.05
CA LYS A 112 -5.82 -1.64 -12.50
C LYS A 112 -4.89 -2.60 -13.24
N ILE A 113 -3.85 -2.06 -13.88
CA ILE A 113 -2.85 -2.84 -14.62
C ILE A 113 -1.83 -3.45 -13.64
N LEU A 114 -1.49 -2.72 -12.58
CA LEU A 114 -0.40 -3.08 -11.68
C LEU A 114 -0.78 -4.18 -10.69
N ASP A 115 -1.92 -4.07 -10.01
CA ASP A 115 -2.38 -5.09 -9.06
C ASP A 115 -3.90 -5.04 -8.82
N ILE A 116 -4.54 -6.20 -8.75
CA ILE A 116 -5.99 -6.32 -8.54
C ILE A 116 -6.45 -5.79 -7.18
N ARG A 117 -5.57 -5.79 -6.16
CA ARG A 117 -5.89 -5.35 -4.80
C ARG A 117 -6.25 -3.86 -4.72
N PHE A 118 -5.81 -3.06 -5.69
CA PHE A 118 -6.17 -1.64 -5.76
C PHE A 118 -7.64 -1.39 -6.07
N LYS A 119 -8.37 -2.37 -6.64
CA LYS A 119 -9.74 -2.18 -7.10
C LYS A 119 -10.66 -1.64 -6.00
N MET A 120 -10.65 -2.29 -4.83
CA MET A 120 -11.53 -1.91 -3.72
C MET A 120 -11.24 -0.48 -3.20
N LEU A 121 -9.96 -0.10 -3.12
CA LEU A 121 -9.59 1.25 -2.67
C LEU A 121 -9.94 2.30 -3.73
N ASN A 122 -9.73 2.01 -5.01
CA ASN A 122 -10.16 2.89 -6.09
C ASN A 122 -11.66 3.16 -6.03
N ASP A 123 -12.49 2.12 -5.83
CA ASP A 123 -13.94 2.27 -5.74
C ASP A 123 -14.37 3.16 -4.55
N LYS A 124 -13.65 3.08 -3.41
CA LYS A 124 -13.90 3.94 -2.24
C LYS A 124 -13.48 5.40 -2.44
N LEU A 125 -12.42 5.63 -3.22
CA LEU A 125 -11.85 6.95 -3.48
C LEU A 125 -12.59 7.70 -4.58
N ASP A 126 -13.05 6.99 -5.62
CA ASP A 126 -13.50 7.57 -6.89
C ASP A 126 -14.62 8.59 -6.70
N ALA A 127 -15.66 8.25 -5.94
CA ALA A 127 -16.82 9.13 -5.73
C ALA A 127 -16.41 10.51 -5.20
N THR A 128 -15.66 10.56 -4.09
CA THR A 128 -15.30 11.85 -3.45
C THR A 128 -14.32 12.65 -4.30
N ILE A 129 -13.40 11.99 -5.02
CA ILE A 129 -12.44 12.69 -5.88
C ILE A 129 -13.14 13.26 -7.11
N VAL A 130 -14.10 12.53 -7.70
CA VAL A 130 -14.93 13.02 -8.81
C VAL A 130 -15.79 14.19 -8.36
N ASP A 131 -16.47 14.11 -7.19
CA ASP A 131 -17.24 15.23 -6.63
C ASP A 131 -16.38 16.51 -6.55
N ILE A 132 -15.13 16.39 -6.10
CA ILE A 132 -14.20 17.52 -5.98
C ILE A 132 -13.72 18.01 -7.35
N ALA A 133 -13.47 17.10 -8.29
CA ALA A 133 -13.06 17.45 -9.65
C ALA A 133 -14.15 18.20 -10.41
N GLU A 134 -15.42 17.86 -10.19
CA GLU A 134 -16.57 18.54 -10.80
C GLU A 134 -16.72 19.98 -10.31
N ILE A 135 -16.45 20.23 -9.02
CA ILE A 135 -16.54 21.57 -8.43
C ILE A 135 -15.28 22.40 -8.69
N ASP A 136 -14.10 21.81 -8.55
CA ASP A 136 -12.82 22.53 -8.66
C ASP A 136 -11.69 21.68 -9.26
N SER A 137 -11.78 21.39 -10.56
CA SER A 137 -10.79 20.61 -11.28
C SER A 137 -9.38 21.22 -11.20
N THR A 138 -9.25 22.52 -11.42
CA THR A 138 -7.96 23.24 -11.56
C THR A 138 -7.52 23.99 -10.29
N GLY A 139 -8.30 23.93 -9.22
CA GLY A 139 -8.04 24.60 -7.96
C GLY A 139 -8.43 26.07 -7.94
N GLN A 140 -9.08 26.59 -8.98
CA GLN A 140 -9.39 28.02 -9.13
C GLN A 140 -10.71 28.40 -8.44
N THR A 141 -11.69 27.48 -8.41
CA THR A 141 -13.06 27.77 -7.95
C THR A 141 -13.09 28.32 -6.53
N PHE A 142 -12.25 27.79 -5.63
CA PHE A 142 -12.22 28.22 -4.23
C PHE A 142 -11.20 29.34 -3.94
N ARG A 143 -10.39 29.74 -4.93
CA ARG A 143 -9.41 30.84 -4.80
C ARG A 143 -9.98 32.18 -5.23
N TYR A 144 -10.75 32.17 -6.32
CA TYR A 144 -11.23 33.40 -6.95
C TYR A 144 -12.75 33.41 -7.07
N PRO A 145 -13.42 34.55 -6.86
CA PRO A 145 -14.87 34.63 -7.03
C PRO A 145 -15.34 34.47 -8.50
N PHE A 146 -14.46 34.79 -9.45
CA PHE A 146 -14.72 34.74 -10.90
C PHE A 146 -13.64 33.97 -11.63
N ASN A 147 -14.00 33.32 -12.74
CA ASN A 147 -13.06 32.70 -13.65
C ASN A 147 -12.42 33.73 -14.60
N ASN A 148 -11.53 33.28 -15.48
CA ASN A 148 -10.85 34.13 -16.47
C ASN A 148 -11.80 34.78 -17.50
N GLU A 149 -13.03 34.27 -17.63
CA GLU A 149 -14.10 34.83 -18.47
C GLU A 149 -15.03 35.77 -17.70
N ASN A 150 -14.66 36.15 -16.47
CA ASN A 150 -15.45 36.99 -15.56
C ASN A 150 -16.82 36.38 -15.18
N LYS A 151 -16.97 35.06 -15.29
CA LYS A 151 -18.15 34.32 -14.82
C LYS A 151 -17.94 33.92 -13.37
N LYS A 152 -18.95 34.18 -12.53
CA LYS A 152 -18.93 33.84 -11.11
C LYS A 152 -18.83 32.32 -10.93
N HIS A 153 -18.00 31.86 -10.00
CA HIS A 153 -17.93 30.46 -9.61
C HIS A 153 -19.14 30.04 -8.75
N LEU A 154 -19.41 28.73 -8.67
CA LEU A 154 -20.41 28.11 -7.78
C LEU A 154 -21.86 28.62 -7.97
N ILE A 155 -22.26 29.01 -9.19
CA ILE A 155 -23.62 29.50 -9.48
C ILE A 155 -24.67 28.44 -9.15
N ASP A 156 -24.39 27.17 -9.49
CA ASP A 156 -25.29 26.04 -9.25
C ASP A 156 -25.12 25.46 -7.85
N GLN A 157 -23.88 25.41 -7.33
CA GLN A 157 -23.56 24.89 -5.99
C GLN A 157 -23.58 26.00 -4.92
N LYS A 158 -24.79 26.40 -4.51
CA LYS A 158 -24.99 27.58 -3.65
C LYS A 158 -24.76 27.34 -2.15
N ILE A 159 -24.76 26.08 -1.72
CA ILE A 159 -24.66 25.71 -0.30
C ILE A 159 -23.64 24.58 -0.16
N ILE A 160 -22.76 24.69 0.82
CA ILE A 160 -21.80 23.66 1.21
C ILE A 160 -21.89 23.46 2.72
N ASN A 161 -22.09 22.22 3.16
CA ASN A 161 -22.22 21.89 4.57
C ASN A 161 -20.89 21.39 5.14
N CYS A 162 -20.32 22.12 6.11
CA CYS A 162 -19.04 21.76 6.73
C CYS A 162 -19.06 20.42 7.48
N ALA A 163 -20.20 19.97 8.02
CA ALA A 163 -20.28 18.67 8.67
C ALA A 163 -20.20 17.53 7.64
N ILE A 164 -20.84 17.68 6.48
CA ILE A 164 -20.72 16.73 5.37
C ILE A 164 -19.28 16.71 4.85
N LEU A 165 -18.68 17.89 4.62
CA LEU A 165 -17.27 17.99 4.21
C LEU A 165 -16.35 17.27 5.19
N LYS A 166 -16.54 17.47 6.50
CA LYS A 166 -15.73 16.82 7.53
C LYS A 166 -15.80 15.30 7.42
N THR A 167 -17.01 14.73 7.36
CA THR A 167 -17.19 13.29 7.27
C THR A 167 -16.56 12.72 5.99
N ARG A 168 -16.87 13.32 4.84
CA ARG A 168 -16.38 12.85 3.52
C ARG A 168 -14.87 12.99 3.40
N PHE A 169 -14.30 14.08 3.89
CA PHE A 169 -12.87 14.32 3.84
C PHE A 169 -12.11 13.39 4.78
N SER A 170 -12.57 13.17 6.01
CA SER A 170 -11.93 12.22 6.93
C SER A 170 -11.94 10.79 6.40
N GLU A 171 -13.03 10.35 5.76
CA GLU A 171 -13.06 9.06 5.08
C GLU A 171 -12.08 9.00 3.90
N LEU A 172 -12.03 10.05 3.08
CA LEU A 172 -11.10 10.16 1.96
C LEU A 172 -9.63 10.12 2.42
N GLU A 173 -9.29 10.86 3.47
CA GLU A 173 -7.94 10.89 4.04
C GLU A 173 -7.49 9.50 4.47
N LYS A 174 -8.35 8.77 5.19
CA LYS A 174 -8.07 7.39 5.60
C LYS A 174 -7.85 6.49 4.40
N ASN A 175 -8.72 6.54 3.40
CA ASN A 175 -8.59 5.70 2.21
C ASN A 175 -7.34 6.06 1.37
N LEU A 176 -6.91 7.33 1.36
CA LEU A 176 -5.66 7.75 0.71
C LEU A 176 -4.42 7.26 1.49
N ASP A 177 -4.47 7.25 2.82
CA ASP A 177 -3.40 6.68 3.65
C ASP A 177 -3.31 5.15 3.46
N ASP A 178 -4.46 4.45 3.46
CA ASP A 178 -4.54 3.00 3.18
C ASP A 178 -4.00 2.67 1.78
N LEU A 179 -4.25 3.54 0.80
CA LEU A 179 -3.72 3.41 -0.56
C LEU A 179 -2.20 3.52 -0.60
N ILE A 180 -1.61 4.53 0.03
CA ILE A 180 -0.14 4.70 0.09
C ILE A 180 0.48 3.49 0.77
N HIS A 181 -0.08 3.06 1.91
CA HIS A 181 0.40 1.88 2.61
C HIS A 181 0.35 0.61 1.74
N LEU A 182 -0.74 0.43 0.98
CA LEU A 182 -0.84 -0.68 0.04
C LEU A 182 0.22 -0.59 -1.06
N ILE A 183 0.49 0.60 -1.61
CA ILE A 183 1.54 0.78 -2.62
C ILE A 183 2.90 0.35 -2.06
N ASP A 184 3.26 0.82 -0.86
CA ASP A 184 4.53 0.48 -0.21
C ASP A 184 4.66 -1.03 0.02
N LEU A 185 3.61 -1.65 0.57
CA LEU A 185 3.57 -3.11 0.78
C LEU A 185 3.74 -3.88 -0.54
N LEU A 186 3.13 -3.41 -1.62
CA LEU A 186 3.26 -4.05 -2.92
C LEU A 186 4.65 -3.86 -3.51
N ILE A 187 5.24 -2.67 -3.41
CA ILE A 187 6.61 -2.42 -3.84
C ILE A 187 7.56 -3.41 -3.17
N ASP A 188 7.46 -3.58 -1.85
CA ASP A 188 8.28 -4.52 -1.10
C ASP A 188 7.99 -5.98 -1.49
N GLU A 189 6.71 -6.34 -1.64
CA GLU A 189 6.30 -7.68 -2.08
C GLU A 189 6.87 -8.05 -3.46
N TYR A 190 6.76 -7.14 -4.44
CA TYR A 190 7.20 -7.36 -5.82
C TYR A 190 8.73 -7.34 -5.94
N LYS A 191 9.45 -6.59 -5.09
CA LYS A 191 10.93 -6.65 -5.01
C LYS A 191 11.45 -8.04 -4.66
N LEU A 192 10.66 -8.89 -4.00
CA LEU A 192 11.02 -10.28 -3.70
C LEU A 192 11.03 -11.21 -4.95
N GLY A 193 10.62 -10.71 -6.13
CA GLY A 193 10.75 -11.44 -7.40
C GLY A 193 9.89 -12.70 -7.53
N THR A 194 8.97 -12.95 -6.61
CA THR A 194 8.10 -14.14 -6.61
C THR A 194 6.75 -13.79 -7.25
N PHE A 195 6.76 -13.46 -8.54
CA PHE A 195 5.57 -13.14 -9.34
C PHE A 195 5.83 -13.47 -10.81
N THR A 196 4.78 -13.51 -11.61
CA THR A 196 4.90 -13.61 -13.08
C THR A 196 4.10 -12.49 -13.76
N SER A 197 4.17 -12.40 -15.09
CA SER A 197 3.31 -11.50 -15.86
C SER A 197 1.81 -11.84 -15.74
N LYS A 198 1.46 -13.02 -15.22
CA LYS A 198 0.07 -13.46 -15.05
C LYS A 198 -0.41 -13.42 -13.60
N LEU A 199 0.45 -13.77 -12.64
CA LEU A 199 0.07 -13.91 -11.25
C LEU A 199 0.95 -13.07 -10.32
N SER A 200 0.32 -12.36 -9.40
CA SER A 200 0.98 -11.73 -8.26
C SER A 200 1.54 -12.77 -7.29
N ARG A 201 2.40 -12.35 -6.35
CA ARG A 201 2.92 -13.25 -5.31
C ARG A 201 1.78 -13.91 -4.53
N ALA A 202 0.81 -13.13 -4.06
CA ALA A 202 -0.36 -13.67 -3.34
C ALA A 202 -1.13 -14.72 -4.16
N GLN A 203 -1.27 -14.52 -5.48
CA GLN A 203 -1.90 -15.50 -6.35
C GLN A 203 -1.05 -16.76 -6.52
N ILE A 204 0.27 -16.66 -6.61
CA ILE A 204 1.18 -17.82 -6.64
C ILE A 204 1.09 -18.62 -5.33
N PHE A 205 0.98 -17.94 -4.17
CA PHE A 205 0.77 -18.62 -2.88
C PHE A 205 -0.53 -19.42 -2.86
N ASN A 206 -1.62 -18.85 -3.39
CA ASN A 206 -2.88 -19.57 -3.52
C ASN A 206 -2.80 -20.70 -4.56
N PHE A 207 -2.05 -20.49 -5.65
CA PHE A 207 -1.80 -21.51 -6.67
C PHE A 207 -1.06 -22.72 -6.08
N ALA A 208 -0.02 -22.48 -5.27
CA ALA A 208 0.77 -23.54 -4.64
C ALA A 208 -0.07 -24.43 -3.72
N LYS A 209 -1.06 -23.86 -3.01
CA LYS A 209 -1.99 -24.61 -2.14
C LYS A 209 -2.90 -25.58 -2.91
N LEU A 210 -3.06 -25.38 -4.22
CA LEU A 210 -3.91 -26.22 -5.07
C LEU A 210 -3.12 -27.30 -5.79
N LEU A 211 -1.79 -27.29 -5.69
CA LEU A 211 -0.94 -28.32 -6.29
C LEU A 211 -0.83 -29.52 -5.34
N PRO A 212 -0.85 -30.76 -5.87
CA PRO A 212 -0.53 -31.95 -5.11
C PRO A 212 0.97 -31.99 -4.77
N SER A 213 1.38 -32.96 -3.96
CA SER A 213 2.79 -33.19 -3.64
C SER A 213 3.59 -33.38 -4.92
N TYR A 214 4.81 -32.85 -4.96
CA TYR A 214 5.68 -32.92 -6.14
C TYR A 214 5.93 -34.36 -6.61
N HIS A 215 5.90 -35.32 -5.69
CA HIS A 215 6.07 -36.75 -5.99
C HIS A 215 4.91 -37.36 -6.81
N GLU A 216 3.73 -36.75 -6.77
CA GLU A 216 2.52 -37.22 -7.48
C GLU A 216 2.45 -36.67 -8.91
N TRP A 217 3.39 -35.80 -9.32
CA TRP A 217 3.29 -35.10 -10.61
C TRP A 217 3.60 -35.98 -11.84
N SER A 218 4.18 -37.16 -11.64
CA SER A 218 4.32 -38.17 -12.70
C SER A 218 3.04 -38.96 -12.95
N GLU A 219 2.06 -38.86 -12.05
CA GLU A 219 0.81 -39.60 -12.16
C GLU A 219 -0.12 -38.98 -13.21
N THR A 220 -1.04 -39.80 -13.72
CA THR A 220 -2.04 -39.35 -14.71
C THR A 220 -3.03 -38.36 -14.12
N SER A 221 -3.34 -38.47 -12.82
CA SER A 221 -4.21 -37.57 -12.06
C SER A 221 -3.73 -36.11 -12.11
N PHE A 222 -2.42 -35.89 -12.12
CA PHE A 222 -1.85 -34.54 -12.20
C PHE A 222 -2.15 -33.84 -13.53
N LYS A 223 -2.36 -34.57 -14.63
CA LYS A 223 -2.70 -33.96 -15.92
C LYS A 223 -4.04 -33.23 -15.84
N GLU A 224 -5.02 -33.79 -15.16
CA GLU A 224 -6.35 -33.18 -14.97
C GLU A 224 -6.24 -31.93 -14.11
N ILE A 225 -5.56 -32.02 -12.96
CA ILE A 225 -5.33 -30.87 -12.06
C ILE A 225 -4.61 -29.73 -12.79
N LYS A 226 -3.60 -30.06 -13.59
CA LYS A 226 -2.85 -29.08 -14.38
C LYS A 226 -3.76 -28.34 -15.38
N GLU A 227 -4.61 -29.06 -16.10
CA GLU A 227 -5.53 -28.43 -17.06
C GLU A 227 -6.59 -27.59 -16.34
N ASP A 228 -7.13 -28.05 -15.22
CA ASP A 228 -8.07 -27.28 -14.40
C ASP A 228 -7.47 -25.98 -13.88
N LEU A 229 -6.23 -26.03 -13.36
CA LEU A 229 -5.51 -24.84 -12.90
C LEU A 229 -5.22 -23.88 -14.05
N LYS A 230 -4.85 -24.39 -15.23
CA LYS A 230 -4.64 -23.55 -16.42
C LYS A 230 -5.93 -22.86 -16.85
N LEU A 231 -7.06 -23.56 -16.83
CA LEU A 231 -8.36 -22.97 -17.14
C LEU A 231 -8.76 -21.91 -16.11
N LYS A 232 -8.66 -22.23 -14.82
CA LYS A 232 -9.03 -21.32 -13.70
C LYS A 232 -8.27 -20.00 -13.72
N TYR A 233 -6.98 -20.03 -14.06
CA TYR A 233 -6.12 -18.84 -14.06
C TYR A 233 -5.82 -18.30 -15.47
N ASN A 234 -6.45 -18.85 -16.52
CA ASN A 234 -6.22 -18.49 -17.92
C ASN A 234 -4.73 -18.52 -18.33
N LEU A 235 -4.08 -19.66 -18.10
CA LEU A 235 -2.64 -19.85 -18.28
C LEU A 235 -2.30 -20.72 -19.49
N SER A 236 -1.24 -20.36 -20.21
CA SER A 236 -0.60 -21.26 -21.17
C SER A 236 0.26 -22.31 -20.44
N ASN A 237 0.71 -23.34 -21.16
CA ASN A 237 1.69 -24.30 -20.62
C ASN A 237 2.99 -23.63 -20.18
N ASN A 238 3.44 -22.60 -20.91
CA ASN A 238 4.64 -21.84 -20.55
C ASN A 238 4.44 -21.05 -19.25
N ASP A 239 3.27 -20.41 -19.09
CA ASP A 239 2.95 -19.66 -17.86
C ASP A 239 2.92 -20.58 -16.64
N PHE A 240 2.26 -21.74 -16.77
CA PHE A 240 2.21 -22.77 -15.72
C PHE A 240 3.63 -23.19 -15.28
N SER A 241 4.49 -23.51 -16.25
CA SER A 241 5.88 -23.91 -15.97
C SER A 241 6.67 -22.81 -15.25
N LYS A 242 6.51 -21.55 -15.64
CA LYS A 242 7.15 -20.41 -14.96
C LYS A 242 6.69 -20.30 -13.51
N ILE A 243 5.39 -20.37 -13.26
CA ILE A 243 4.81 -20.31 -11.91
C ILE A 243 5.37 -21.46 -11.04
N VAL A 244 5.33 -22.67 -11.56
CA VAL A 244 5.89 -23.86 -10.90
C VAL A 244 7.38 -23.69 -10.58
N ASN A 245 8.16 -23.12 -11.50
CA ASN A 245 9.58 -22.88 -11.26
C ASN A 245 9.80 -21.86 -10.13
N HIS A 246 8.98 -20.80 -10.03
CA HIS A 246 9.02 -19.91 -8.88
C HIS A 246 8.70 -20.65 -7.57
N ILE A 247 7.68 -21.51 -7.57
CA ILE A 247 7.29 -22.31 -6.39
C ILE A 247 8.43 -23.22 -5.95
N LYS A 248 9.00 -24.02 -6.86
CA LYS A 248 10.11 -24.95 -6.57
C LYS A 248 11.36 -24.23 -6.05
N ASN A 249 11.62 -23.02 -6.55
CA ASN A 249 12.84 -22.29 -6.22
C ASN A 249 12.74 -21.44 -4.96
N ASN A 250 11.53 -21.15 -4.48
CA ASN A 250 11.28 -20.35 -3.29
C ASN A 250 11.18 -21.24 -2.04
N TYR A 251 11.87 -20.86 -0.95
CA TYR A 251 11.92 -21.63 0.31
C TYR A 251 10.55 -21.91 0.93
N GLU A 252 9.68 -20.90 0.99
CA GLU A 252 8.37 -21.02 1.64
C GLU A 252 7.36 -21.79 0.76
N LEU A 253 7.43 -21.58 -0.56
CA LEU A 253 6.51 -22.19 -1.51
C LEU A 253 6.86 -23.63 -1.85
N SER A 254 8.15 -24.00 -1.88
CA SER A 254 8.57 -25.37 -2.21
C SER A 254 8.04 -26.36 -1.18
N TYR A 255 8.05 -25.97 0.10
CA TYR A 255 7.53 -26.79 1.19
C TYR A 255 6.04 -27.11 0.99
N LYS A 256 5.24 -26.18 0.45
CA LYS A 256 3.81 -26.39 0.19
C LYS A 256 3.53 -27.50 -0.84
N ILE A 257 4.51 -27.86 -1.65
CA ILE A 257 4.41 -28.97 -2.62
C ILE A 257 5.28 -30.17 -2.20
N GLY A 258 5.68 -30.26 -0.93
CA GLY A 258 6.48 -31.38 -0.41
C GLY A 258 7.96 -31.33 -0.82
N LEU A 259 8.47 -30.19 -1.27
CA LEU A 259 9.90 -30.01 -1.57
C LEU A 259 10.61 -29.24 -0.47
N ASN A 260 11.56 -29.89 0.19
CA ASN A 260 12.43 -29.25 1.17
C ASN A 260 13.66 -28.65 0.47
N LYS A 261 13.94 -27.37 0.76
CA LYS A 261 15.15 -26.70 0.33
C LYS A 261 16.08 -26.54 1.51
N ASN A 262 17.30 -27.03 1.37
CA ASN A 262 18.37 -26.77 2.33
C ASN A 262 18.69 -25.28 2.34
N LEU A 263 18.98 -24.73 3.52
CA LEU A 263 19.45 -23.35 3.62
C LEU A 263 20.77 -23.19 2.85
N ALA A 264 20.96 -22.01 2.26
CA ALA A 264 22.09 -21.78 1.35
C ALA A 264 23.47 -21.93 2.02
N PHE A 265 23.58 -21.61 3.31
CA PHE A 265 24.87 -21.52 4.01
C PHE A 265 24.87 -22.14 5.41
N LEU A 266 23.72 -22.60 5.90
CA LEU A 266 23.59 -23.20 7.23
C LEU A 266 23.15 -24.64 7.05
N SER A 267 23.93 -25.57 7.58
CA SER A 267 23.49 -26.94 7.75
C SER A 267 22.50 -27.04 8.93
N ASP A 268 21.75 -28.14 8.99
CA ASP A 268 20.87 -28.41 10.14
C ASP A 268 21.66 -28.43 11.45
N SER A 269 22.92 -28.89 11.42
CA SER A 269 23.83 -28.85 12.58
C SER A 269 24.13 -27.41 13.03
N ASP A 270 24.38 -26.50 12.09
CA ASP A 270 24.67 -25.09 12.41
C ASP A 270 23.43 -24.40 13.01
N ILE A 271 22.24 -24.74 12.52
CA ILE A 271 20.97 -24.23 13.07
C ILE A 271 20.79 -24.75 14.50
N LEU A 272 20.97 -26.05 14.72
CA LEU A 272 20.83 -26.66 16.04
C LEU A 272 21.84 -26.08 17.03
N GLU A 273 23.09 -25.86 16.62
CA GLU A 273 24.10 -25.19 17.46
C GLU A 273 23.71 -23.74 17.78
N ALA A 274 23.25 -22.97 16.79
CA ALA A 274 22.77 -21.62 17.02
C ALA A 274 21.57 -21.57 17.98
N CYS A 275 20.63 -22.50 17.84
CA CYS A 275 19.51 -22.66 18.75
C CYS A 275 19.98 -23.03 20.16
N ASP A 276 20.93 -23.96 20.30
CA ASP A 276 21.46 -24.35 21.61
C ASP A 276 22.20 -23.20 22.32
N ILE A 277 22.99 -22.42 21.58
CA ILE A 277 23.60 -21.18 22.09
C ILE A 277 22.52 -20.20 22.53
N TRP A 278 21.50 -19.97 21.70
CA TRP A 278 20.44 -19.01 22.01
C TRP A 278 19.65 -19.43 23.26
N VAL A 279 19.23 -20.69 23.35
CA VAL A 279 18.54 -21.23 24.51
C VAL A 279 19.45 -21.19 25.73
N THR A 280 20.71 -21.61 25.63
CA THR A 280 21.62 -21.68 26.78
C THR A 280 21.91 -20.31 27.39
N TYR A 281 22.10 -19.28 26.57
CA TYR A 281 22.61 -17.98 27.03
C TYR A 281 21.56 -16.87 27.09
N PHE A 282 20.52 -16.91 26.25
CA PHE A 282 19.57 -15.81 26.13
C PHE A 282 18.18 -16.19 26.67
N GLU A 283 17.72 -17.42 26.42
CA GLU A 283 16.40 -17.86 26.88
C GLU A 283 16.40 -19.29 27.49
N PRO A 284 17.03 -19.50 28.66
CA PRO A 284 17.21 -20.83 29.26
C PRO A 284 15.92 -21.55 29.59
N LYS A 285 14.82 -20.81 29.73
CA LYS A 285 13.48 -21.36 29.99
C LYS A 285 12.98 -22.31 28.88
N PHE A 286 13.49 -22.20 27.65
CA PHE A 286 13.14 -23.12 26.55
C PHE A 286 13.92 -24.43 26.57
N ARG A 287 14.89 -24.61 27.47
CA ARG A 287 15.74 -25.81 27.51
C ARG A 287 14.97 -27.10 27.77
N GLU A 288 13.89 -27.02 28.54
CA GLU A 288 13.03 -28.17 28.85
C GLU A 288 12.24 -28.69 27.63
N LEU A 289 12.07 -27.87 26.59
CA LEU A 289 11.40 -28.24 25.34
C LEU A 289 12.32 -28.97 24.35
N TYR A 290 13.63 -29.03 24.63
CA TYR A 290 14.68 -29.47 23.71
C TYR A 290 15.49 -30.66 24.29
N ASN A 291 14.86 -31.54 25.07
CA ASN A 291 15.57 -32.71 25.59
C ASN A 291 16.02 -33.62 24.43
N HIS A 292 17.34 -33.80 24.34
CA HIS A 292 18.14 -34.43 23.28
C HIS A 292 17.75 -35.86 22.81
N THR A 293 16.62 -36.42 23.23
CA THR A 293 16.23 -37.80 22.94
C THR A 293 15.41 -38.01 21.66
N ASP A 294 14.87 -36.96 21.03
CA ASP A 294 13.91 -37.13 19.92
C ASP A 294 14.48 -36.96 18.49
N LEU A 295 15.79 -36.72 18.34
CA LEU A 295 16.42 -36.44 17.04
C LEU A 295 16.80 -37.69 16.20
N VAL A 296 16.35 -38.89 16.58
CA VAL A 296 16.65 -40.14 15.82
C VAL A 296 15.41 -40.80 15.22
N SER A 297 14.20 -40.30 15.44
CA SER A 297 13.03 -40.80 14.71
C SER A 297 12.77 -39.94 13.49
N GLU A 298 13.03 -40.49 12.30
CA GLU A 298 12.24 -40.17 11.11
C GLU A 298 10.76 -40.20 11.52
N ASP A 299 10.04 -39.08 11.50
CA ASP A 299 8.67 -39.11 10.97
C ASP A 299 8.01 -37.75 10.76
N ASN A 300 7.13 -37.78 9.77
CA ASN A 300 6.08 -36.83 9.48
C ASN A 300 5.29 -36.43 10.74
N SER A 301 5.20 -35.14 11.05
CA SER A 301 3.94 -34.62 11.62
C SER A 301 3.81 -33.12 11.39
N SER A 302 2.72 -32.73 10.72
CA SER A 302 2.21 -31.35 10.70
C SER A 302 1.76 -30.88 12.09
N ASP A 303 1.62 -31.80 13.04
CA ASP A 303 0.99 -31.57 14.33
C ASP A 303 1.88 -30.76 15.28
N GLN A 304 3.20 -30.91 15.20
CA GLN A 304 4.13 -30.13 16.05
C GLN A 304 4.10 -28.63 15.73
N ILE A 305 3.85 -28.24 14.47
CA ILE A 305 3.80 -26.82 14.07
C ILE A 305 2.52 -26.14 14.59
N GLU A 306 1.38 -26.84 14.62
CA GLU A 306 0.12 -26.30 15.18
C GLU A 306 0.20 -26.07 16.70
N GLU A 307 0.94 -26.94 17.40
CA GLU A 307 1.15 -26.81 18.85
C GLU A 307 2.05 -25.61 19.21
N TRP A 308 3.07 -25.33 18.37
CA TRP A 308 3.94 -24.17 18.53
C TRP A 308 3.21 -22.83 18.30
N ILE A 309 2.27 -22.78 17.35
CA ILE A 309 1.45 -21.59 17.11
C ILE A 309 0.56 -21.29 18.33
N LYS A 310 -0.07 -22.30 18.93
CA LYS A 310 -0.89 -22.15 20.14
C LYS A 310 -0.12 -21.62 21.35
N ILE A 311 1.11 -22.10 21.56
CA ILE A 311 1.95 -21.66 22.69
C ILE A 311 2.43 -20.21 22.49
N SER A 312 2.64 -19.78 21.24
CA SER A 312 3.01 -18.39 20.93
C SER A 312 1.87 -17.38 21.16
N GLU A 313 0.61 -17.78 20.95
CA GLU A 313 -0.55 -16.91 21.17
C GLU A 313 -0.88 -16.70 22.65
N LEU A 314 -0.55 -17.67 23.50
CA LEU A 314 -0.68 -17.55 24.97
C LEU A 314 0.27 -16.50 25.57
N HIS A 315 1.43 -16.25 24.94
CA HIS A 315 2.41 -15.27 25.41
C HIS A 315 2.16 -13.82 24.93
N LYS A 316 1.14 -13.58 24.09
CA LYS A 316 0.73 -12.23 23.66
C LYS A 316 -0.27 -11.54 24.59
N LYS A 317 -0.61 -12.15 25.74
CA LYS A 317 -1.40 -11.51 26.80
C LYS A 317 -0.56 -11.32 28.06
N VAL A 318 0.36 -10.35 28.02
CA VAL A 318 0.82 -9.59 29.19
C VAL A 318 0.98 -8.14 28.76
#